data_AF-A0A662Q755-F1
#
_entry.id   AF-A0A662Q755-F1
#
_cell.length_a   1.000
_cell.length_b   1.000
_cell.length_c   1.000
_cell.angle_alpha   90.00
_cell.angle_beta   90.00
_cell.angle_gamma   90.00
#
_symmetry.space_group_name_H-M   'P 1'
#
loop_
_entity.id
_entity.type
_entity.pdbx_description
1 polymer ?
#
loop_
_entity_poly.entity_id
_entity_poly.type
_entity_poly.pdbx_seq_one_letter_code
_entity_poly.pdbx_strand_id
1 'polypeptide(L)'
;MVMDGIGMDRRIERSFLGAGLGWGGSCFPKDTIGFLKFAESLGVDLKLVRASIEINEEQLEHVIELADDLVDGLRGKVVSVLGLAFKPGTDDVRGSRAIKLIEKLLERGASVKVHDPRAMENARRILGDDVEYAGSVKECIRGSDLCILATEWPEYRKIRAGDLSKLMRNPAILDCRRLYDPEEFRDVRFAAIGLGLDLWTSEMKRHRGRKSKDLVEM
;
A
#
# COMPACT_ATOMS: atom_id res chain seq x y z
N MET A 1 -6.13 -4.97 16.34
CA MET A 1 -5.92 -5.27 17.77
C MET A 1 -5.54 -4.04 18.60
N VAL A 2 -4.44 -3.32 18.35
CA VAL A 2 -4.09 -2.13 19.18
C VAL A 2 -5.10 -0.99 19.02
N MET A 3 -5.39 -0.56 17.78
CA MET A 3 -6.32 0.55 17.54
C MET A 3 -7.77 0.24 17.94
N ASP A 4 -8.15 -1.04 17.90
CA ASP A 4 -9.48 -1.46 18.36
C ASP A 4 -9.59 -1.36 19.88
N GLY A 5 -8.54 -1.70 20.63
CA GLY A 5 -8.48 -1.49 22.08
C GLY A 5 -8.49 -0.01 22.47
N ILE A 6 -7.74 0.84 21.74
CA ILE A 6 -7.76 2.30 21.95
C ILE A 6 -9.18 2.86 21.71
N GLY A 7 -9.82 2.43 20.61
CA GLY A 7 -11.17 2.89 20.25
C GLY A 7 -12.30 2.39 21.15
N MET A 8 -12.02 1.51 22.13
CA MET A 8 -13.00 1.13 23.16
C MET A 8 -13.15 2.22 24.23
N ASP A 9 -12.15 3.07 24.41
CA ASP A 9 -12.27 4.25 25.27
C ASP A 9 -13.18 5.27 24.59
N ARG A 10 -14.35 5.56 25.18
CA ARG A 10 -15.34 6.47 24.58
C ARG A 10 -14.82 7.90 24.36
N ARG A 11 -13.70 8.28 24.97
CA ARG A 11 -13.04 9.58 24.73
C ARG A 11 -12.24 9.60 23.43
N ILE A 12 -11.91 8.42 22.90
CA ILE A 12 -11.15 8.23 21.67
C ILE A 12 -12.00 7.38 20.72
N GLU A 13 -12.63 8.03 19.77
CA GLU A 13 -13.52 7.37 18.81
C GLU A 13 -12.72 6.51 17.82
N ARG A 14 -13.26 5.35 17.41
CA ARG A 14 -12.54 4.37 16.60
C ARG A 14 -12.33 4.82 15.15
N SER A 15 -13.17 5.71 14.63
CA SER A 15 -12.99 6.21 13.25
C SER A 15 -11.67 6.96 13.12
N PHE A 16 -11.16 7.02 11.89
CA PHE A 16 -9.87 7.64 11.54
C PHE A 16 -8.62 7.01 12.21
N LEU A 17 -8.76 5.93 12.99
CA LEU A 17 -7.63 5.15 13.53
C LEU A 17 -7.16 4.02 12.58
N GLY A 18 -7.58 4.04 11.31
CA GLY A 18 -7.11 3.09 10.30
C GLY A 18 -5.73 3.49 9.79
N ALA A 19 -4.69 2.72 10.13
CA ALA A 19 -3.36 2.90 9.56
C ALA A 19 -3.36 2.58 8.05
N GLY A 20 -2.52 3.27 7.28
CA GLY A 20 -2.38 2.99 5.85
C GLY A 20 -1.24 3.75 5.18
N LEU A 21 -1.36 3.98 3.87
CA LEU A 21 -0.39 4.70 3.01
C LEU A 21 -0.16 6.19 3.38
N GLY A 22 -0.87 6.66 4.39
CA GLY A 22 -0.98 8.08 4.74
C GLY A 22 -2.28 8.70 4.21
N TRP A 23 -2.62 9.86 4.75
CA TRP A 23 -3.74 10.66 4.30
C TRP A 23 -3.35 11.52 3.09
N GLY A 24 -4.35 11.84 2.28
CA GLY A 24 -4.21 12.62 1.05
C GLY A 24 -5.48 13.40 0.75
N GLY A 25 -5.78 13.58 -0.54
CA GLY A 25 -6.90 14.39 -0.99
C GLY A 25 -6.55 15.88 -0.98
N SER A 26 -7.50 16.72 -1.36
CA SER A 26 -7.29 18.17 -1.47
C SER A 26 -7.38 18.91 -0.13
N CYS A 27 -8.06 18.37 0.88
CA CYS A 27 -8.35 19.08 2.13
C CYS A 27 -7.20 18.98 3.16
N PHE A 28 -6.88 17.78 3.66
CA PHE A 28 -5.91 17.65 4.75
C PHE A 28 -4.53 18.23 4.43
N PRO A 29 -3.91 17.95 3.27
CA PRO A 29 -2.63 18.57 2.93
C PRO A 29 -2.71 20.11 2.87
N LYS A 30 -3.72 20.67 2.19
CA LYS A 30 -3.82 22.13 2.05
C LYS A 30 -4.08 22.81 3.39
N ASP A 31 -4.97 22.24 4.21
CA ASP A 31 -5.45 22.87 5.43
C ASP A 31 -4.38 22.80 6.53
N THR A 32 -3.69 21.67 6.67
CA THR A 32 -2.63 21.51 7.67
C THR A 32 -1.40 22.38 7.35
N ILE A 33 -0.97 22.40 6.08
CA ILE A 33 0.14 23.26 5.64
C ILE A 33 -0.25 24.74 5.76
N GLY A 34 -1.46 25.11 5.36
CA GLY A 34 -1.97 26.46 5.48
C GLY A 34 -2.05 26.93 6.94
N PHE A 35 -2.56 26.08 7.84
CA PHE A 35 -2.64 26.37 9.26
C PHE A 35 -1.26 26.50 9.91
N LEU A 36 -0.31 25.64 9.53
CA LEU A 36 1.08 25.72 10.00
C LEU A 36 1.71 27.06 9.60
N LYS A 37 1.62 27.45 8.32
CA LYS A 37 2.17 28.73 7.83
C LYS A 37 1.51 29.95 8.49
N PHE A 38 0.21 29.87 8.75
CA PHE A 38 -0.50 30.94 9.45
C PHE A 38 -0.05 31.06 10.90
N ALA A 39 0.15 29.95 11.62
CA ALA A 39 0.67 29.99 12.98
C ALA A 39 2.12 30.53 13.04
N GLU A 40 2.96 30.12 12.08
CA GLU A 40 4.34 30.62 11.96
C GLU A 40 4.41 32.14 11.75
N SER A 41 3.48 32.73 10.97
CA SER A 41 3.42 34.18 10.80
C SER A 41 3.03 34.94 12.07
N LEU A 42 2.43 34.25 13.03
CA LEU A 42 2.12 34.76 14.37
C LEU A 42 3.20 34.41 15.41
N GLY A 43 4.30 33.78 15.01
CA GLY A 43 5.36 33.33 15.91
C GLY A 43 5.01 32.11 16.76
N VAL A 44 4.00 31.33 16.36
CA VAL A 44 3.55 30.12 17.07
C VAL A 44 4.01 28.87 16.34
N ASP A 45 4.71 27.97 17.05
CA ASP A 45 5.14 26.69 16.52
C ASP A 45 4.13 25.56 16.84
N LEU A 46 3.43 25.08 15.82
CA LEU A 46 2.46 23.99 15.92
C LEU A 46 3.15 22.61 15.80
N LYS A 47 3.94 22.25 16.82
CA LYS A 47 4.75 21.02 16.84
C LYS A 47 4.00 19.75 16.42
N LEU A 48 2.78 19.55 16.93
CA LEU A 48 1.99 18.35 16.61
C LEU A 48 1.50 18.33 15.15
N VAL A 49 1.13 19.49 14.60
CA VAL A 49 0.70 19.59 13.19
C VAL A 49 1.88 19.35 12.27
N ARG A 50 3.04 19.96 12.59
CA ARG A 50 4.30 19.75 11.85
C ARG A 50 4.68 18.27 11.82
N ALA A 51 4.75 17.63 13.00
CA ALA A 51 5.06 16.21 13.11
C ALA A 51 4.05 15.33 12.34
N SER A 52 2.75 15.66 12.36
CA SER A 52 1.75 14.90 11.61
C SER A 52 1.94 14.98 10.10
N ILE A 53 2.39 16.12 9.57
CA ILE A 53 2.71 16.29 8.15
C ILE A 53 3.99 15.50 7.80
N GLU A 54 5.03 15.64 8.62
CA GLU A 54 6.33 14.96 8.45
C GLU A 54 6.14 13.43 8.44
N ILE A 55 5.48 12.88 9.45
CA ILE A 55 5.16 11.44 9.54
C ILE A 55 4.34 10.97 8.34
N ASN A 56 3.43 11.80 7.82
CA ASN A 56 2.65 11.42 6.64
C ASN A 56 3.52 11.31 5.38
N GLU A 57 4.53 12.15 5.21
CA GLU A 57 5.47 12.03 4.09
C GLU A 57 6.44 10.85 4.30
N GLU A 58 6.99 10.68 5.50
CA GLU A 58 7.86 9.54 5.87
C GLU A 58 7.19 8.18 5.65
N GLN A 59 5.88 8.10 5.92
CA GLN A 59 5.09 6.88 5.69
C GLN A 59 5.14 6.42 4.22
N LEU A 60 5.35 7.33 3.25
CA LEU A 60 5.50 6.93 1.85
C LEU A 60 6.80 6.17 1.63
N GLU A 61 7.89 6.72 2.16
CA GLU A 61 9.23 6.13 2.03
C GLU A 61 9.26 4.77 2.70
N HIS A 62 8.67 4.66 3.89
CA HIS A 62 8.55 3.39 4.58
C HIS A 62 7.81 2.32 3.75
N VAL A 63 6.74 2.71 3.04
CA VAL A 63 6.03 1.78 2.13
C VAL A 63 6.91 1.37 0.96
N ILE A 64 7.70 2.29 0.40
CA ILE A 64 8.63 1.98 -0.69
C ILE A 64 9.73 1.02 -0.22
N GLU A 65 10.28 1.23 0.98
CA GLU A 65 11.26 0.33 1.58
C GLU A 65 10.68 -1.06 1.82
N LEU A 66 9.47 -1.15 2.39
CA LEU A 66 8.76 -2.43 2.55
C LEU A 66 8.52 -3.11 1.20
N ALA A 67 8.16 -2.36 0.16
CA ALA A 67 7.97 -2.90 -1.17
C ALA A 67 9.29 -3.44 -1.75
N ASP A 68 10.38 -2.71 -1.59
CA ASP A 68 11.72 -3.10 -2.06
C ASP A 68 12.22 -4.36 -1.37
N ASP A 69 12.14 -4.41 -0.04
CA ASP A 69 12.53 -5.57 0.75
C ASP A 69 11.68 -6.81 0.42
N LEU A 70 10.37 -6.63 0.21
CA LEU A 70 9.45 -7.75 -0.05
C LEU A 70 9.78 -8.50 -1.35
N VAL A 71 10.35 -7.82 -2.35
CA VAL A 71 10.71 -8.40 -3.66
C VAL A 71 12.20 -8.41 -3.97
N ASP A 72 13.04 -8.17 -2.97
CA ASP A 72 14.50 -8.18 -3.07
C ASP A 72 15.01 -7.15 -4.12
N GLY A 73 14.45 -5.94 -4.11
CA GLY A 73 14.77 -4.84 -5.01
C GLY A 73 13.72 -4.58 -6.09
N LEU A 74 13.34 -3.32 -6.31
CA LEU A 74 12.29 -2.90 -7.26
C LEU A 74 12.76 -2.77 -8.72
N ARG A 75 14.06 -2.59 -8.97
CA ARG A 75 14.58 -2.34 -10.32
C ARG A 75 14.28 -3.51 -11.26
N GLY A 76 13.59 -3.23 -12.37
CA GLY A 76 13.20 -4.23 -13.36
C GLY A 76 12.03 -5.12 -12.94
N LYS A 77 11.42 -4.88 -11.77
CA LYS A 77 10.21 -5.57 -11.32
C LYS A 77 8.97 -4.98 -11.98
N VAL A 78 7.96 -5.81 -12.15
CA VAL A 78 6.61 -5.38 -12.55
C VAL A 78 5.75 -5.26 -11.30
N VAL A 79 5.32 -4.04 -10.98
CA VAL A 79 4.53 -3.75 -9.78
C VAL A 79 3.11 -3.36 -10.18
N SER A 80 2.11 -4.11 -9.73
CA SER A 80 0.70 -3.75 -9.91
C SER A 80 0.20 -2.96 -8.71
N VAL A 81 -0.38 -1.78 -8.94
CA VAL A 81 -0.98 -0.92 -7.92
C VAL A 81 -2.50 -0.92 -8.07
N LEU A 82 -3.19 -1.35 -7.02
CA LEU A 82 -4.64 -1.38 -6.95
C LEU A 82 -5.15 -0.21 -6.11
N GLY A 83 -5.92 0.67 -6.73
CA GLY A 83 -6.43 1.90 -6.13
C GLY A 83 -5.57 3.12 -6.48
N LEU A 84 -6.21 4.13 -7.06
CA LEU A 84 -5.61 5.39 -7.51
C LEU A 84 -6.29 6.61 -6.89
N ALA A 85 -7.59 6.52 -6.62
CA ALA A 85 -8.32 7.54 -5.86
C ALA A 85 -7.76 7.69 -4.45
N PHE A 86 -7.87 8.89 -3.86
CA PHE A 86 -7.37 9.11 -2.49
C PHE A 86 -8.17 8.34 -1.41
N LYS A 87 -9.40 7.93 -1.73
CA LYS A 87 -10.29 7.08 -0.92
C LYS A 87 -11.35 6.39 -1.80
N PRO A 88 -12.04 5.35 -1.29
CA PRO A 88 -13.16 4.74 -2.00
C PRO A 88 -14.33 5.71 -2.24
N GLY A 89 -15.14 5.42 -3.26
CA GLY A 89 -16.36 6.15 -3.60
C GLY A 89 -16.16 7.39 -4.48
N THR A 90 -14.94 7.71 -4.89
CA THR A 90 -14.62 8.88 -5.74
C THR A 90 -13.62 8.52 -6.84
N ASP A 91 -13.60 9.31 -7.90
CA ASP A 91 -12.62 9.29 -8.98
C ASP A 91 -11.51 10.35 -8.79
N ASP A 92 -11.54 11.10 -7.67
CA ASP A 92 -10.59 12.17 -7.40
C ASP A 92 -9.22 11.61 -6.99
N VAL A 93 -8.21 12.01 -7.76
CA VAL A 93 -6.80 11.62 -7.57
C VAL A 93 -5.94 12.79 -7.05
N ARG A 94 -6.51 13.98 -6.86
CA ARG A 94 -5.77 15.15 -6.40
C ARG A 94 -5.24 14.91 -4.99
N GLY A 95 -3.92 15.05 -4.82
CA GLY A 95 -3.27 14.74 -3.55
C GLY A 95 -3.37 13.27 -3.15
N SER A 96 -3.66 12.36 -4.09
CA SER A 96 -3.69 10.93 -3.81
C SER A 96 -2.29 10.41 -3.50
N ARG A 97 -2.18 9.67 -2.40
CA ARG A 97 -0.94 9.01 -1.99
C ARG A 97 -0.54 7.88 -2.92
N ALA A 98 -1.50 7.27 -3.61
CA ALA A 98 -1.24 6.24 -4.62
C ALA A 98 -0.47 6.80 -5.82
N ILE A 99 -0.76 8.03 -6.25
CA ILE A 99 -0.04 8.69 -7.35
C ILE A 99 1.42 8.93 -6.97
N LYS A 100 1.68 9.52 -5.79
CA LYS A 100 3.05 9.70 -5.28
C LYS A 100 3.80 8.39 -5.12
N LEU A 101 3.12 7.32 -4.68
CA LEU A 101 3.69 5.99 -4.58
C LEU A 101 4.17 5.49 -5.96
N ILE A 102 3.33 5.63 -6.98
CA ILE A 102 3.63 5.19 -8.35
C ILE A 102 4.84 5.92 -8.91
N GLU A 103 4.92 7.25 -8.74
CA GLU A 103 6.07 8.06 -9.15
C GLU A 103 7.38 7.51 -8.54
N LYS A 104 7.38 7.20 -7.24
CA LYS A 104 8.55 6.62 -6.56
C LYS A 104 8.91 5.23 -7.04
N LEU A 105 7.93 4.39 -7.36
CA LEU A 105 8.19 3.07 -7.94
C LEU A 105 8.87 3.19 -9.30
N LEU A 106 8.43 4.14 -10.14
CA LEU A 106 9.05 4.44 -11.43
C LEU A 106 10.48 4.98 -11.27
N GLU A 107 10.71 5.89 -10.32
CA GLU A 107 12.05 6.40 -9.97
C GLU A 107 13.01 5.28 -9.54
N ARG A 108 12.50 4.25 -8.86
CA ARG A 108 13.26 3.05 -8.46
C ARG A 108 13.49 2.08 -9.63
N GLY A 109 12.94 2.35 -10.81
CA GLY A 109 13.12 1.56 -12.02
C GLY A 109 12.19 0.36 -12.13
N ALA A 110 11.06 0.35 -11.43
CA ALA A 110 10.01 -0.63 -11.63
C ALA A 110 9.14 -0.26 -12.85
N SER A 111 8.56 -1.26 -13.52
CA SER A 111 7.45 -1.06 -14.45
C SER A 111 6.14 -1.16 -13.68
N VAL A 112 5.26 -0.18 -13.82
CA VAL A 112 4.03 -0.12 -13.02
C VAL A 112 2.81 -0.43 -13.85
N LYS A 113 1.94 -1.31 -13.33
CA LYS A 113 0.58 -1.55 -13.82
C LYS A 113 -0.41 -0.97 -12.83
N VAL A 114 -1.49 -0.36 -13.30
CA VAL A 114 -2.47 0.30 -12.42
C VAL A 114 -3.89 -0.14 -12.73
N HIS A 115 -4.71 -0.18 -11.69
CA HIS A 115 -6.15 -0.36 -11.81
C HIS A 115 -6.87 0.36 -10.66
N ASP A 116 -7.93 1.08 -10.98
CA ASP A 116 -8.90 1.66 -10.04
C ASP A 116 -10.31 1.52 -10.62
N PRO A 117 -11.36 1.23 -9.83
CA PRO A 117 -12.70 1.04 -10.38
C PRO A 117 -13.32 2.34 -10.93
N ARG A 118 -12.85 3.52 -10.52
CA ARG A 118 -13.47 4.81 -10.86
C ARG A 118 -12.49 5.88 -11.34
N ALA A 119 -11.22 5.82 -10.94
CA ALA A 119 -10.28 6.92 -11.09
C ALA A 119 -9.30 6.79 -12.27
N MET A 120 -9.46 5.79 -13.14
CA MET A 120 -8.51 5.49 -14.22
C MET A 120 -8.30 6.66 -15.19
N GLU A 121 -9.38 7.35 -15.58
CA GLU A 121 -9.27 8.48 -16.52
C GLU A 121 -8.53 9.66 -15.89
N ASN A 122 -8.89 10.03 -14.65
CA ASN A 122 -8.23 11.13 -13.95
C ASN A 122 -6.77 10.81 -13.63
N ALA A 123 -6.47 9.57 -13.23
CA ALA A 123 -5.11 9.12 -13.03
C ALA A 123 -4.29 9.19 -14.32
N ARG A 124 -4.87 8.81 -15.47
CA ARG A 124 -4.20 8.88 -16.78
C ARG A 124 -3.77 10.29 -17.16
N ARG A 125 -4.54 11.30 -16.80
CA ARG A 125 -4.19 12.71 -17.04
C ARG A 125 -2.94 13.16 -16.26
N ILE A 126 -2.58 12.44 -15.19
CA ILE A 126 -1.42 12.74 -14.35
C ILE A 126 -0.23 11.84 -14.71
N LEU A 127 -0.47 10.53 -14.77
CA LEU A 127 0.57 9.51 -14.96
C LEU A 127 0.95 9.27 -16.42
N GLY A 128 0.18 9.79 -17.38
CA GLY A 128 0.48 9.65 -18.80
C GLY A 128 0.66 8.20 -19.24
N ASP A 129 1.67 7.97 -20.09
CA ASP A 129 2.02 6.65 -20.63
C ASP A 129 3.15 5.95 -19.85
N ASP A 130 3.54 6.48 -18.68
CA ASP A 130 4.61 5.91 -17.85
C ASP A 130 4.17 4.59 -17.16
N VAL A 131 2.87 4.28 -17.18
CA VAL A 131 2.27 3.09 -16.56
C VAL A 131 1.32 2.35 -17.49
N GLU A 132 1.14 1.05 -17.25
CA GLU A 132 0.15 0.22 -17.95
C GLU A 132 -1.20 0.27 -17.23
N TYR A 133 -2.26 0.67 -17.94
CA TYR A 133 -3.63 0.71 -17.40
C TYR A 133 -4.36 -0.60 -17.66
N ALA A 134 -4.66 -1.36 -16.61
CA ALA A 134 -5.39 -2.62 -16.72
C ALA A 134 -6.92 -2.40 -16.65
N GLY A 135 -7.68 -3.16 -17.44
CA GLY A 135 -9.15 -3.10 -17.45
C GLY A 135 -9.80 -3.87 -16.31
N SER A 136 -9.05 -4.71 -15.59
CA SER A 136 -9.51 -5.43 -14.42
C SER A 136 -8.39 -5.72 -13.43
N VAL A 137 -8.76 -6.07 -12.19
CA VAL A 137 -7.81 -6.55 -11.17
C VAL A 137 -6.96 -7.71 -11.69
N LYS A 138 -7.59 -8.68 -12.37
CA LYS A 138 -6.89 -9.88 -12.88
C LYS A 138 -5.86 -9.54 -13.95
N GLU A 139 -6.16 -8.57 -14.81
CA GLU A 139 -5.20 -8.07 -15.79
C GLU A 139 -4.06 -7.31 -15.12
N CYS A 140 -4.37 -6.49 -14.11
CA CYS A 140 -3.40 -5.68 -13.39
C CYS A 140 -2.34 -6.53 -12.71
N ILE A 141 -2.75 -7.58 -11.99
CA ILE A 141 -1.82 -8.44 -11.24
C ILE A 141 -1.11 -9.48 -12.12
N ARG A 142 -1.56 -9.71 -13.36
CA ARG A 142 -1.02 -10.77 -14.21
C ARG A 142 0.42 -10.46 -14.62
N GLY A 143 1.32 -11.38 -14.32
CA GLY A 143 2.74 -11.29 -14.62
C GLY A 143 3.53 -10.35 -13.70
N SER A 144 2.88 -9.76 -12.68
CA SER A 144 3.53 -8.88 -11.72
C SER A 144 4.41 -9.65 -10.73
N ASP A 145 5.39 -8.96 -10.15
CA ASP A 145 6.21 -9.45 -9.02
C ASP A 145 5.72 -8.94 -7.67
N LEU A 146 4.97 -7.84 -7.67
CA LEU A 146 4.40 -7.24 -6.47
C LEU A 146 3.02 -6.67 -6.78
N CYS A 147 2.06 -6.94 -5.91
CA CYS A 147 0.79 -6.23 -5.88
C CYS A 147 0.75 -5.30 -4.67
N ILE A 148 0.51 -4.00 -4.87
CA ILE A 148 0.33 -3.04 -3.78
C ILE A 148 -1.14 -2.60 -3.74
N LEU A 149 -1.81 -2.81 -2.61
CA LEU A 149 -3.16 -2.33 -2.37
C LEU A 149 -3.10 -0.92 -1.77
N ALA A 150 -3.33 0.11 -2.60
CA ALA A 150 -3.18 1.51 -2.21
C ALA A 150 -4.50 2.20 -1.82
N THR A 151 -5.66 1.67 -2.24
CA THR A 151 -6.99 2.19 -1.84
C THR A 151 -7.97 1.05 -1.58
N GLU A 152 -8.71 1.12 -0.47
CA GLU A 152 -9.54 0.06 0.11
C GLU A 152 -10.93 -0.09 -0.54
N TRP A 153 -10.96 -0.14 -1.88
CA TRP A 153 -12.19 -0.39 -2.62
C TRP A 153 -12.83 -1.74 -2.21
N PRO A 154 -14.16 -1.82 -2.01
CA PRO A 154 -14.83 -3.04 -1.60
C PRO A 154 -14.58 -4.24 -2.53
N GLU A 155 -14.40 -4.00 -3.84
CA GLU A 155 -14.12 -5.04 -4.82
C GLU A 155 -12.81 -5.77 -4.54
N TYR A 156 -11.81 -5.09 -3.99
CA TYR A 156 -10.49 -5.67 -3.72
C TYR A 156 -10.51 -6.66 -2.56
N ARG A 157 -11.53 -6.62 -1.68
CA ARG A 157 -11.74 -7.65 -0.64
C ARG A 157 -11.92 -9.05 -1.19
N LYS A 158 -12.22 -9.21 -2.49
CA LYS A 158 -12.43 -10.50 -3.14
C LYS A 158 -11.14 -11.17 -3.61
N ILE A 159 -10.00 -10.46 -3.58
CA ILE A 159 -8.70 -11.03 -3.95
C ILE A 159 -8.32 -12.09 -2.92
N ARG A 160 -7.82 -13.23 -3.39
CA ARG A 160 -7.34 -14.35 -2.57
C ARG A 160 -5.88 -14.67 -2.91
N ALA A 161 -5.17 -15.30 -1.98
CA ALA A 161 -3.80 -15.78 -2.21
C ALA A 161 -3.67 -16.69 -3.43
N GLY A 162 -4.72 -17.49 -3.72
CA GLY A 162 -4.78 -18.34 -4.92
C GLY A 162 -4.84 -17.55 -6.23
N ASP A 163 -5.46 -16.36 -6.26
CA ASP A 163 -5.46 -15.50 -7.45
C ASP A 163 -4.04 -14.99 -7.72
N LEU A 164 -3.36 -14.52 -6.67
CA LEU A 164 -1.98 -14.03 -6.74
C LEU A 164 -1.03 -15.15 -7.19
N SER A 165 -1.13 -16.32 -6.56
CA SER A 165 -0.31 -17.50 -6.88
C SER A 165 -0.45 -17.95 -8.33
N LYS A 166 -1.65 -17.82 -8.90
CA LYS A 166 -1.96 -18.27 -10.27
C LYS A 166 -1.56 -17.24 -11.33
N LEU A 167 -1.66 -15.95 -11.02
CA LEU A 167 -1.57 -14.87 -12.02
C LEU A 167 -0.23 -14.13 -11.97
N MET A 168 0.42 -14.04 -10.82
CA MET A 168 1.68 -13.31 -10.65
C MET A 168 2.88 -14.18 -11.03
N ARG A 169 3.97 -13.53 -11.47
CA ARG A 169 5.26 -14.18 -11.72
C ARG A 169 5.94 -14.55 -10.41
N ASN A 170 5.98 -13.58 -9.50
CA ASN A 170 6.46 -13.76 -8.13
C ASN A 170 5.31 -13.33 -7.21
N PRO A 171 4.54 -14.26 -6.61
CA PRO A 171 3.39 -13.90 -5.79
C PRO A 171 3.80 -13.14 -4.53
N ALA A 172 3.56 -11.83 -4.53
CA ALA A 172 3.79 -10.94 -3.40
C ALA A 172 2.69 -9.88 -3.32
N ILE A 173 2.25 -9.56 -2.10
CA ILE A 173 1.29 -8.48 -1.86
C ILE A 173 1.72 -7.62 -0.67
N LEU A 174 1.63 -6.30 -0.87
CA LEU A 174 1.77 -5.29 0.16
C LEU A 174 0.42 -4.61 0.38
N ASP A 175 -0.18 -4.87 1.54
CA ASP A 175 -1.46 -4.29 1.94
C ASP A 175 -1.25 -2.96 2.70
N CYS A 176 -1.39 -1.85 1.97
CA CYS A 176 -1.26 -0.51 2.55
C CYS A 176 -2.56 0.01 3.19
N ARG A 177 -3.60 -0.82 3.33
CA ARG A 177 -4.91 -0.44 3.88
C ARG A 177 -5.47 -1.38 4.93
N ARG A 178 -4.72 -2.44 5.29
CA ARG A 178 -5.13 -3.42 6.31
C ARG A 178 -6.49 -4.04 5.98
N LEU A 179 -6.68 -4.36 4.71
CA LEU A 179 -7.89 -4.97 4.19
C LEU A 179 -7.93 -6.47 4.42
N TYR A 180 -6.76 -7.13 4.46
CA TYR A 180 -6.65 -8.58 4.54
C TYR A 180 -6.21 -9.08 5.91
N ASP A 181 -6.65 -10.29 6.22
CA ASP A 181 -6.07 -11.10 7.27
C ASP A 181 -4.80 -11.78 6.72
N PRO A 182 -3.61 -11.55 7.30
CA PRO A 182 -2.37 -12.22 6.88
C PRO A 182 -2.48 -13.75 6.82
N GLU A 183 -3.33 -14.33 7.68
CA GLU A 183 -3.55 -15.78 7.77
C GLU A 183 -4.15 -16.36 6.48
N GLU A 184 -4.90 -15.57 5.73
CA GLU A 184 -5.47 -15.97 4.43
C GLU A 184 -4.43 -15.92 3.29
N PHE A 185 -3.23 -15.39 3.54
CA PHE A 185 -2.18 -15.13 2.54
C PHE A 185 -0.86 -15.86 2.81
N ARG A 186 -0.85 -16.88 3.67
CA ARG A 186 0.36 -17.64 4.06
C ARG A 186 1.16 -18.27 2.90
N ASP A 187 0.55 -18.47 1.73
CA ASP A 187 1.19 -19.09 0.57
C ASP A 187 1.91 -18.11 -0.37
N VAL A 188 1.78 -16.79 -0.14
CA VAL A 188 2.38 -15.73 -0.97
C VAL A 188 3.09 -14.69 -0.11
N ARG A 189 4.16 -14.07 -0.64
CA ARG A 189 4.91 -13.08 0.15
C ARG A 189 3.97 -11.97 0.59
N PHE A 190 3.81 -11.78 1.90
CA PHE A 190 2.83 -10.84 2.43
C PHE A 190 3.50 -9.83 3.36
N ALA A 191 3.17 -8.55 3.15
CA ALA A 191 3.47 -7.48 4.09
C ALA A 191 2.24 -6.57 4.22
N ALA A 192 2.13 -5.90 5.37
CA ALA A 192 1.09 -4.90 5.57
C ALA A 192 1.58 -3.79 6.50
N ILE A 193 0.99 -2.60 6.33
CA ILE A 193 1.33 -1.43 7.16
C ILE A 193 1.11 -1.72 8.65
N GLY A 194 2.16 -1.49 9.45
CA GLY A 194 2.13 -1.75 10.89
C GLY A 194 2.16 -3.23 11.28
N LEU A 195 2.43 -4.16 10.36
CA LEU A 195 2.77 -5.55 10.67
C LEU A 195 4.19 -5.95 10.20
N GLY A 196 4.76 -5.23 9.24
CA GLY A 196 6.10 -5.50 8.72
C GLY A 196 6.19 -6.79 7.90
N LEU A 197 7.43 -7.27 7.67
CA LEU A 197 7.76 -8.48 6.90
C LEU A 197 7.70 -9.78 7.73
N ASP A 198 7.55 -9.67 9.06
CA ASP A 198 7.71 -10.80 9.98
C ASP A 198 6.60 -11.86 9.91
N LEU A 199 5.47 -11.49 9.30
CA LEU A 199 4.38 -12.39 8.99
C LEU A 199 4.75 -13.44 7.93
N TRP A 200 5.70 -13.10 7.05
CA TRP A 200 6.20 -14.03 6.04
C TRP A 200 7.35 -14.91 6.56
N THR A 201 8.23 -14.35 7.38
CA THR A 201 9.49 -14.99 7.76
C THR A 201 9.36 -16.04 8.88
N SER A 202 8.36 -15.92 9.75
CA SER A 202 8.24 -16.75 10.95
C SER A 202 7.60 -18.14 10.73
N GLU A 203 6.76 -18.32 9.71
CA GLU A 203 6.12 -19.62 9.40
C GLU A 203 6.76 -20.37 8.21
N MET A 204 7.24 -19.68 7.16
CA MET A 204 7.83 -20.36 6.00
C MET A 204 9.25 -20.90 6.23
N LYS A 205 10.06 -20.32 7.13
CA LYS A 205 11.33 -20.95 7.56
C LYS A 205 11.09 -22.33 8.19
N ARG A 206 9.95 -22.53 8.85
CA ARG A 206 9.58 -23.81 9.49
C ARG A 206 9.06 -24.85 8.49
N HIS A 207 8.41 -24.45 7.40
CA HIS A 207 7.79 -25.39 6.44
C HIS A 207 8.68 -25.76 5.24
N ARG A 208 9.62 -24.90 4.82
CA ARG A 208 10.60 -25.27 3.78
C ARG A 208 11.77 -26.11 4.31
N GLY A 209 12.06 -26.08 5.61
CA GLY A 209 13.08 -26.93 6.25
C GLY A 209 12.69 -28.42 6.37
N ARG A 210 11.43 -28.79 6.10
CA ARG A 210 10.93 -30.17 6.25
C ARG A 210 10.87 -30.95 4.94
N LYS A 211 10.73 -30.29 3.77
CA LYS A 211 10.61 -30.97 2.47
C LYS A 211 11.93 -31.29 1.76
N SER A 212 13.08 -30.96 2.36
CA SER A 212 14.41 -31.27 1.77
C SER A 212 15.12 -32.46 2.44
N LYS A 213 14.54 -33.09 3.47
CA LYS A 213 15.17 -34.24 4.16
C LYS A 213 14.61 -35.61 3.76
N ASP A 214 13.47 -35.68 3.06
CA ASP A 214 12.82 -36.94 2.71
C ASP A 214 13.09 -37.39 1.25
N LEU A 215 14.15 -36.90 0.62
CA LEU A 215 14.58 -37.28 -0.75
C LEU A 215 16.05 -37.72 -0.83
N VAL A 216 16.66 -38.08 0.31
CA VAL A 216 18.04 -38.63 0.37
C VAL A 216 18.08 -40.07 0.92
N GLU A 217 16.92 -40.66 1.23
CA GLU A 217 16.82 -42.10 1.53
C GLU A 217 15.63 -42.70 0.76
N MET A 218 15.86 -43.03 -0.50
CA MET A 218 15.27 -44.15 -1.26
C MET A 218 15.91 -44.26 -2.64
#